data_AF-A0A7Y6WYV2-F1
#
_entry.id   AF-A0A7Y6WYV2-F1
#
_cell.length_a   1.000
_cell.length_b   1.000
_cell.length_c   1.000
_cell.angle_alpha   90.00
_cell.angle_beta   90.00
_cell.angle_gamma   90.00
#
_symmetry.space_group_name_H-M   'P 1'
#
loop_
_entity.id
_entity.type
_entity.pdbx_description
1 polymer ?
#
loop_
_entity_poly.entity_id
_entity_poly.type
_entity_poly.pdbx_seq_one_letter_code
_entity_poly.pdbx_strand_id
1 'polypeptide(L)'
;MVSMVGLWGAVQVELLEDVRAQVVRLDTGQASTVERASLPTGVREGDVVVDGRLEPGQTEARRQDVARTRARLAVPVPPKFDL
;
A
#
# COMPACT_ATOMS: atom_id res chain seq x y z
N MET A 1 -5.77 16.18 17.12
CA MET A 1 -5.64 14.71 17.06
C MET A 1 -4.42 14.42 16.21
N VAL A 2 -3.28 14.08 16.82
CA VAL A 2 -2.04 13.81 16.07
C VAL A 2 -2.20 12.42 15.47
N SER A 3 -2.25 12.33 14.14
CA SER A 3 -2.34 11.04 13.47
C SER A 3 -1.09 10.23 13.80
N MET A 4 -1.28 9.04 14.38
CA MET A 4 -0.20 8.12 14.77
C MET A 4 0.62 7.65 13.55
N VAL A 5 0.11 7.87 12.34
CA VAL A 5 0.79 7.62 11.05
C VAL A 5 1.99 8.56 10.86
N GLY A 6 1.98 9.76 11.45
CA GLY A 6 3.12 10.69 11.40
C GLY A 6 4.40 10.16 12.07
N LEU A 7 4.30 9.12 12.90
CA LEU A 7 5.46 8.46 13.52
C LEU A 7 6.03 7.30 12.68
N TRP A 8 5.33 6.86 11.63
CA TRP A 8 5.64 5.61 10.93
C TRP A 8 6.33 5.85 9.58
N GLY A 9 6.59 7.10 9.21
CA GLY A 9 7.19 7.48 7.94
C GLY A 9 6.27 7.16 6.76
N ALA A 10 6.84 6.67 5.66
CA ALA A 10 6.08 6.30 4.46
C ALA A 10 5.51 4.88 4.57
N VAL A 11 4.18 4.76 4.43
CA VAL A 11 3.44 3.50 4.49
C VAL A 11 2.54 3.32 3.27
N GLN A 12 2.37 2.09 2.80
CA GLN A 12 1.40 1.71 1.78
C GLN A 12 0.20 1.03 2.44
N VAL A 13 -1.01 1.41 2.08
CA VAL A 13 -2.24 0.74 2.54
C VAL A 13 -2.41 -0.56 1.75
N GLU A 14 -2.42 -1.71 2.41
CA GLU A 14 -2.63 -3.01 1.75
C GLU A 14 -4.07 -3.47 1.84
N LEU A 15 -4.70 -3.32 3.00
CA LEU A 15 -6.09 -3.71 3.24
C LEU A 15 -6.79 -2.59 3.98
N LEU A 16 -8.00 -2.26 3.54
CA LEU A 16 -8.77 -1.18 4.15
C LEU A 16 -10.17 -1.68 4.53
N GLU A 17 -10.36 -1.98 5.81
CA GLU A 17 -11.63 -2.40 6.39
C GLU A 17 -12.40 -1.21 6.99
N ASP A 18 -13.59 -1.48 7.53
CA ASP A 18 -14.48 -0.45 8.07
C ASP A 18 -13.87 0.33 9.24
N VAL A 19 -13.17 -0.36 10.14
CA VAL A 19 -12.60 0.24 11.37
C VAL A 19 -11.09 0.10 11.47
N ARG A 20 -10.48 -0.75 10.64
CA ARG A 20 -9.05 -1.07 10.65
C ARG A 20 -8.46 -0.97 9.26
N ALA A 21 -7.15 -0.82 9.21
CA ALA A 21 -6.40 -0.94 7.97
C ALA A 21 -5.11 -1.71 8.24
N GLN A 22 -4.69 -2.50 7.26
CA GLN A 22 -3.33 -3.03 7.22
C GLN A 22 -2.48 -2.10 6.37
N VAL A 23 -1.33 -1.72 6.91
CA VAL A 23 -0.34 -0.91 6.22
C VAL A 23 1.01 -1.61 6.22
N VAL A 24 1.79 -1.38 5.17
CA VAL A 24 3.16 -1.87 5.04
C VAL A 24 4.09 -0.67 5.04
N ARG A 25 5.06 -0.68 5.95
CA ARG A 25 6.12 0.32 5.97
C ARG A 25 7.02 0.15 4.75
N LEU A 26 7.23 1.22 3.99
CA LEU A 26 8.01 1.15 2.74
C LEU A 26 9.52 1.02 2.97
N ASP A 27 10.02 1.43 4.14
CA ASP A 27 11.44 1.34 4.51
C ASP A 27 11.87 -0.08 4.91
N THR A 28 10.97 -0.84 5.54
CA THR A 28 11.26 -2.10 6.22
C THR A 28 10.46 -3.28 5.64
N GLY A 29 9.42 -3.01 4.87
CA GLY A 29 8.46 -4.02 4.42
C GLY A 29 7.61 -4.60 5.55
N GLN A 30 7.67 -4.03 6.75
CA GLN A 30 6.93 -4.54 7.90
C GLN A 30 5.45 -4.19 7.77
N ALA A 31 4.60 -5.21 7.85
CA ALA A 31 3.15 -5.04 7.94
C ALA A 31 2.72 -4.72 9.38
N SER A 32 1.75 -3.81 9.52
CA SER A 32 1.16 -3.43 10.80
C SER A 32 -0.32 -3.11 10.62
N THR A 33 -1.11 -3.32 11.67
CA THR A 33 -2.54 -2.99 11.69
C THR A 33 -2.75 -1.68 12.44
N VAL A 34 -3.49 -0.75 11.82
CA VAL A 34 -3.87 0.54 12.39
C VAL A 34 -5.37 0.71 12.44
N GLU A 35 -5.82 1.66 13.26
CA GLU A 35 -7.19 2.16 13.17
C GLU A 35 -7.38 2.94 11.87
N ARG A 36 -8.49 2.70 11.17
CA ARG A 36 -8.84 3.45 9.95
C ARG A 36 -8.88 4.96 10.20
N ALA A 37 -9.35 5.37 11.38
CA ALA A 37 -9.44 6.77 11.79
C ALA A 37 -8.07 7.48 11.88
N SER A 38 -6.97 6.72 11.96
CA SER A 38 -5.62 7.28 11.93
C SER A 38 -5.15 7.65 10.51
N LEU A 39 -5.76 7.10 9.46
CA LEU A 39 -5.40 7.37 8.07
C LEU A 39 -6.10 8.63 7.53
N PRO A 40 -5.52 9.29 6.51
CA PRO A 40 -6.17 10.40 5.82
C PRO A 40 -7.57 10.03 5.32
N THR A 41 -8.47 10.99 5.20
CA THR A 41 -9.76 10.72 4.56
C THR A 41 -9.56 10.44 3.06
N GLY A 42 -10.27 9.44 2.54
CA GLY A 42 -10.26 9.13 1.11
C GLY A 42 -9.12 8.21 0.64
N VAL A 43 -8.30 7.64 1.54
CA VAL A 43 -7.33 6.61 1.15
C VAL A 43 -8.03 5.40 0.57
N ARG A 44 -7.34 4.72 -0.32
CA ARG A 44 -7.69 3.43 -0.90
C ARG A 44 -6.56 2.43 -0.72
N GLU A 45 -6.87 1.17 -0.97
CA GLU A 45 -5.83 0.14 -1.05
C GLU A 45 -4.83 0.46 -2.17
N GLY A 46 -3.57 0.19 -1.89
CA GLY A 46 -2.41 0.56 -2.70
C GLY A 46 -1.96 2.01 -2.58
N ASP A 47 -2.69 2.88 -1.86
CA ASP A 47 -2.25 4.26 -1.68
C ASP A 47 -1.06 4.37 -0.72
N VAL A 48 -0.17 5.31 -1.02
CA VAL A 48 0.98 5.65 -0.18
C VAL A 48 0.64 6.88 0.67
N VAL A 49 0.88 6.74 1.97
CA VAL A 49 0.73 7.81 2.96
C VAL A 49 2.11 8.12 3.54
N VAL A 50 2.50 9.39 3.52
CA VAL A 50 3.76 9.87 4.08
C VAL A 50 3.47 10.91 5.13
N ASP A 51 3.98 10.68 6.34
CA ASP A 51 3.80 11.59 7.49
C ASP A 51 2.33 11.98 7.71
N GLY A 52 1.41 11.02 7.51
CA GLY A 52 -0.03 11.21 7.66
C GLY A 52 -0.72 11.97 6.51
N ARG A 53 -0.08 12.08 5.34
CA ARG A 53 -0.67 12.68 4.13
C ARG A 53 -0.67 11.70 2.97
N LEU A 54 -1.76 11.70 2.20
CA LEU A 54 -1.84 10.94 0.96
C LEU A 54 -0.87 11.54 -0.07
N GLU A 55 -0.01 10.71 -0.68
CA GLU A 55 1.00 11.13 -1.65
C GLU A 55 0.75 10.49 -3.03
N PRO A 56 -0.07 11.11 -3.90
CA PRO A 56 -0.49 10.51 -5.17
C PRO A 56 0.67 10.17 -6.11
N GLY A 57 1.71 11.00 -6.14
CA GLY A 57 2.89 10.75 -6.98
C GLY A 57 3.65 9.49 -6.57
N GLN A 58 3.77 9.24 -5.26
CA GLN A 58 4.42 8.02 -4.76
C GLN A 58 3.54 6.80 -4.94
N THR A 59 2.22 6.95 -4.78
CA THR A 59 1.25 5.90 -5.13
C THR A 59 1.42 5.45 -6.59
N GLU A 60 1.48 6.38 -7.53
CA GLU A 60 1.59 6.05 -8.95
C GLU A 60 2.95 5.42 -9.29
N ALA A 61 4.05 5.97 -8.77
CA ALA A 61 5.39 5.38 -8.93
C ALA A 61 5.42 3.93 -8.40
N ARG A 62 4.84 3.69 -7.22
CA ARG A 62 4.74 2.37 -6.62
C ARG A 62 3.92 1.40 -7.48
N ARG A 63 2.77 1.85 -8.01
CA ARG A 63 1.95 1.06 -8.93
C ARG A 63 2.75 0.63 -10.17
N GLN A 64 3.52 1.54 -10.75
CA GLN A 64 4.36 1.25 -11.91
C GLN A 64 5.49 0.26 -11.59
N ASP A 65 6.13 0.39 -10.43
CA ASP A 65 7.18 -0.53 -9.98
C ASP A 65 6.64 -1.94 -9.74
N VAL A 66 5.46 -2.05 -9.12
CA VAL A 66 4.77 -3.34 -8.93
C VAL A 66 4.41 -3.95 -10.27
N ALA A 67 3.82 -3.17 -11.19
CA ALA A 67 3.47 -3.65 -12.52
C ALA A 67 4.72 -4.14 -13.28
N ARG A 68 5.82 -3.39 -13.23
CA ARG A 68 7.11 -3.77 -13.83
C ARG A 68 7.66 -5.05 -13.22
N THR A 69 7.60 -5.19 -11.90
CA THR A 69 8.09 -6.37 -11.19
C THR A 69 7.24 -7.60 -11.52
N ARG A 70 5.91 -7.46 -11.52
CA ARG A 70 4.98 -8.52 -11.93
C ARG A 70 5.22 -8.96 -13.36
N ALA A 71 5.44 -8.03 -14.29
CA ALA A 71 5.77 -8.37 -15.67
C ALA A 71 7.10 -9.14 -15.79
N ARG A 72 8.11 -8.80 -14.98
CA ARG A 72 9.39 -9.53 -14.95
C ARG A 72 9.29 -10.92 -14.33
N LEU A 73 8.43 -11.08 -13.34
CA LEU A 73 8.22 -12.34 -12.62
C LEU A 73 7.08 -13.18 -13.21
N ALA A 74 6.39 -12.68 -14.24
CA ALA A 74 5.30 -13.39 -14.89
C ALA A 74 5.84 -14.70 -15.46
N VAL A 75 5.37 -15.81 -14.90
CA VAL A 75 5.62 -17.14 -15.45
C VAL A 75 4.55 -17.39 -16.51
N PRO A 76 4.93 -17.67 -17.77
CA PRO A 76 3.95 -17.98 -18.80
C PRO A 76 3.18 -19.24 -18.41
N VAL A 77 1.86 -19.17 -18.49
CA VAL A 77 0.99 -20.31 -18.24
C VAL A 77 1.18 -21.30 -19.40
N PRO A 78 1.52 -22.57 -19.15
CA PRO A 78 1.64 -23.56 -20.22
C PRO A 78 0.30 -23.72 -20.93
N PRO A 79 0.27 -23.92 -22.27
CA PRO A 79 -0.94 -23.88 -23.10
C PRO A 79 -2.00 -24.97 -22.82
N LYS A 80 -1.83 -25.77 -21.75
CA LYS A 80 -2.74 -26.84 -21.33
C LYS A 80 -3.43 -26.55 -19.99
N PHE A 81 -3.19 -25.39 -19.41
CA PHE A 81 -3.83 -24.96 -18.17
C PHE A 81 -4.59 -23.66 -18.45
N ASP A 82 -5.92 -23.72 -18.35
CA ASP A 82 -6.75 -22.53 -18.27
C ASP A 82 -6.76 -22.06 -16.80
N LEU A 83 -6.41 -20.79 -16.58
CA LEU A 83 -6.49 -20.10 -15.29
C LEU A 83 -7.64 -19.08 -15.32
#